data_AF-A0AAP0D5I5-F1
#
_entry.id   AF-A0AAP0D5I5-F1
#
_cell.length_a   1.000
_cell.length_b   1.000
_cell.length_c   1.000
_cell.angle_alpha   90.00
_cell.angle_beta   90.00
_cell.angle_gamma   90.00
#
_symmetry.space_group_name_H-M   'P 1'
#
loop_
_entity.id
_entity.type
_entity.pdbx_description
1 polymer ?
#
loop_
_entity_poly.entity_id
_entity_poly.type
_entity_poly.pdbx_seq_one_letter_code
_entity_poly.pdbx_strand_id
1 'polypeptide(L)'
;MAVVGGITEGVENSADIETFAKFAIDEHNKKENATLEFVKVIETKQQVVQGTMYYITLEVNEGGEKKTYEAKVWVKPWEDFKELQEFKLV
;
A
#
# COMPACT_ATOMS: atom_id res chain seq x y z
N MET A 1 20.54 3.61 11.65
CA MET A 1 21.08 2.71 10.62
C MET A 1 19.95 1.75 10.25
N ALA A 2 19.42 1.81 9.02
CA ALA A 2 18.37 0.91 8.58
C ALA A 2 18.99 -0.46 8.27
N VAL A 3 18.46 -1.53 8.88
CA VAL A 3 18.88 -2.90 8.62
C VAL A 3 18.30 -3.36 7.28
N VAL A 4 19.18 -3.65 6.32
CA VAL A 4 18.78 -4.26 5.03
C VAL A 4 18.18 -5.64 5.31
N GLY A 5 16.97 -5.89 4.82
CA GLY A 5 16.24 -7.16 4.97
C GLY A 5 15.34 -7.30 6.20
N GLY A 6 15.31 -6.32 7.12
CA GLY A 6 14.38 -6.32 8.24
C GLY A 6 13.00 -5.83 7.83
N ILE A 7 11.95 -6.63 8.03
CA ILE A 7 10.57 -6.14 7.98
C ILE A 7 10.36 -5.33 9.26
N THR A 8 10.11 -4.03 9.11
CA THR A 8 9.70 -3.18 10.22
C THR A 8 8.17 -3.18 10.25
N GLU A 9 7.61 -3.77 11.30
CA GLU A 9 6.16 -3.82 11.54
C GLU A 9 5.74 -2.58 12.34
N GLY A 10 4.62 -1.96 11.96
CA GLY A 10 4.10 -0.80 12.69
C GLY A 10 4.76 0.52 12.32
N VAL A 11 4.93 0.80 11.02
CA VAL A 11 5.13 2.19 10.60
C VAL A 11 3.86 2.95 10.98
N GLU A 12 3.96 3.76 12.04
CA GLU A 12 2.84 4.57 12.53
C GLU A 12 2.23 5.32 11.35
N ASN A 13 0.89 5.27 11.23
CA ASN A 13 0.07 5.89 10.18
C ASN A 13 0.59 7.28 9.76
N SER A 14 1.60 7.27 8.88
CA SER A 14 2.24 8.47 8.39
C SER A 14 1.46 8.93 7.18
N ALA A 15 1.40 10.24 6.94
CA ALA A 15 0.70 10.81 5.80
C ALA A 15 1.11 10.15 4.46
N ASP A 16 2.35 9.67 4.38
CA ASP A 16 2.88 8.90 3.25
C ASP A 16 2.16 7.57 3.02
N ILE A 17 1.87 6.79 4.08
CA ILE A 17 1.17 5.51 3.97
C ILE A 17 -0.25 5.72 3.47
N GLU A 18 -0.98 6.69 4.03
CA GLU A 18 -2.33 7.00 3.56
C GLU A 18 -2.31 7.42 2.08
N THR A 19 -1.28 8.17 1.68
CA THR A 19 -1.06 8.56 0.28
C THR A 19 -0.78 7.34 -0.61
N PHE A 20 0.01 6.37 -0.14
CA PHE A 20 0.28 5.12 -0.86
C PHE A 20 -0.96 4.22 -0.94
N ALA A 21 -1.75 4.13 0.12
CA ALA A 21 -3.01 3.38 0.15
C ALA A 21 -4.03 3.94 -0.85
N LYS A 22 -4.22 5.27 -0.84
CA LYS A 22 -5.10 5.97 -1.78
C LYS A 22 -4.62 5.82 -3.23
N PHE A 23 -3.31 5.92 -3.45
CA PHE A 23 -2.71 5.68 -4.76
C PHE A 23 -2.98 4.26 -5.26
N ALA A 24 -2.84 3.26 -4.39
CA ALA A 24 -3.09 1.86 -4.75
C ALA A 24 -4.56 1.62 -5.16
N ILE A 25 -5.51 2.21 -4.42
CA ILE A 25 -6.93 2.16 -4.75
C ILE A 25 -7.22 2.86 -6.08
N ASP A 26 -6.69 4.08 -6.28
CA ASP A 26 -6.92 4.85 -7.51
C ASP A 26 -6.40 4.12 -8.75
N GLU A 27 -5.19 3.56 -8.67
CA GLU A 27 -4.60 2.75 -9.74
C GLU A 27 -5.43 1.50 -10.02
N HIS A 28 -5.89 0.81 -8.99
CA HIS A 28 -6.75 -0.37 -9.16
C HIS A 28 -8.10 0.00 -9.77
N ASN A 29 -8.76 1.05 -9.27
CA ASN A 29 -10.03 1.55 -9.80
C ASN A 29 -9.91 1.97 -11.27
N LYS A 30 -8.80 2.62 -11.66
CA LYS A 30 -8.53 2.96 -13.06
C LYS A 30 -8.32 1.73 -13.94
N LYS A 31 -7.59 0.73 -13.44
CA LYS A 31 -7.20 -0.45 -14.21
C LYS A 31 -8.32 -1.47 -14.36
N GLU A 32 -9.06 -1.73 -13.29
CA GLU A 32 -10.14 -2.74 -13.25
C GLU A 32 -11.54 -2.13 -13.41
N ASN A 33 -11.64 -0.80 -13.58
CA ASN A 33 -12.91 -0.07 -13.58
C ASN A 33 -13.74 -0.33 -12.31
N ALA A 34 -13.05 -0.63 -11.20
CA ALA A 34 -13.65 -0.87 -9.90
C ALA A 34 -13.99 0.47 -9.21
N THR A 35 -14.94 0.41 -8.28
CA THR A 35 -15.30 1.53 -7.40
C THR A 35 -15.02 1.16 -5.96
N LEU A 36 -13.73 0.97 -5.64
CA LEU A 36 -13.29 0.74 -4.27
C LEU A 36 -13.21 2.07 -3.54
N GLU A 37 -13.85 2.15 -2.37
CA GLU A 37 -13.76 3.30 -1.47
C GLU A 37 -12.81 2.99 -0.32
N PHE A 38 -11.83 3.87 -0.07
CA PHE A 38 -10.93 3.74 1.07
C PHE A 38 -11.70 3.85 2.39
N VAL A 39 -11.57 2.87 3.29
CA VAL A 39 -12.18 2.90 4.63
C VAL A 39 -11.14 3.21 5.69
N LYS A 40 -10.11 2.36 5.82
CA LYS A 40 -9.04 2.53 6.81
C LYS A 40 -7.81 1.70 6.45
N VAL A 41 -6.66 2.08 6.98
CA VAL A 41 -5.48 1.21 7.00
C VAL A 41 -5.55 0.33 8.24
N ILE A 42 -5.37 -0.98 8.06
CA ILE A 42 -5.37 -1.97 9.14
C ILE A 42 -3.95 -2.20 9.63
N GLU A 43 -3.04 -2.44 8.70
CA GLU A 43 -1.66 -2.80 9.01
C GLU A 43 -0.73 -2.28 7.93
N THR A 44 0.49 -1.95 8.33
CA THR A 44 1.52 -1.43 7.45
C THR A 44 2.85 -2.05 7.82
N LYS A 45 3.51 -2.64 6.83
CA LYS A 45 4.84 -3.21 6.96
C LYS A 45 5.75 -2.55 5.95
N GLN A 46 6.99 -2.31 6.38
CA GLN A 46 8.03 -1.78 5.51
C GLN A 46 9.14 -2.81 5.39
N GLN A 47 9.64 -3.04 4.18
CA GLN A 47 10.80 -3.89 3.93
C GLN A 47 11.82 -3.14 3.07
N VAL A 48 13.06 -3.08 3.56
CA VAL A 48 14.18 -2.51 2.80
C VAL A 48 14.70 -3.57 1.83
N VAL A 49 14.61 -3.28 0.53
CA VAL A 49 15.07 -4.12 -0.58
C VAL A 49 15.97 -3.28 -1.51
N GLN A 50 15.88 -3.42 -2.84
CA GLN A 50 16.42 -2.44 -3.79
C GLN A 50 15.55 -1.16 -3.82
N GLY A 51 15.29 -0.58 -2.67
CA GLY A 51 14.28 0.45 -2.43
C GLY A 51 13.62 0.21 -1.09
N THR A 52 12.45 0.80 -0.93
CA THR A 52 11.56 0.55 0.20
C THR A 52 10.26 -0.04 -0.33
N MET A 53 9.97 -1.27 0.05
CA MET A 53 8.71 -1.94 -0.23
C MET A 53 7.77 -1.69 0.94
N TYR A 54 6.61 -1.10 0.67
CA TYR A 54 5.55 -0.90 1.63
C TYR A 54 4.44 -1.92 1.36
N TYR A 55 4.11 -2.71 2.37
CA TYR A 55 2.97 -3.62 2.37
C TYR A 55 1.91 -2.95 3.22
N ILE A 56 0.80 -2.58 2.60
CA ILE A 56 -0.26 -1.82 3.22
C ILE A 56 -1.51 -2.68 3.14
N THR A 57 -1.97 -3.12 4.30
CA THR A 57 -3.24 -3.82 4.45
C THR A 57 -4.30 -2.78 4.75
N LEU A 58 -5.24 -2.59 3.84
CA LEU A 58 -6.29 -1.59 3.94
C LEU A 58 -7.67 -2.21 3.75
N GLU A 59 -8.64 -1.70 4.49
CA GLU A 59 -10.06 -2.01 4.31
C GLU A 59 -10.63 -1.04 3.27
N VAL A 60 -11.29 -1.58 2.26
CA VAL A 60 -12.05 -0.84 1.27
C VAL A 60 -13.51 -1.27 1.28
N ASN A 61 -14.38 -0.40 0.81
CA ASN A 61 -15.77 -0.71 0.55
C ASN A 61 -15.96 -0.87 -0.96
N GLU A 62 -16.39 -2.05 -1.39
CA GLU A 62 -16.75 -2.36 -2.78
C GLU A 62 -18.27 -2.53 -2.84
N GLY A 63 -18.99 -1.49 -3.29
CA GLY A 63 -20.44 -1.58 -3.52
C GLY A 63 -21.29 -1.88 -2.28
N GLY A 64 -20.80 -1.57 -1.08
CA GLY A 64 -21.47 -1.84 0.20
C GLY A 64 -20.83 -2.99 1.00
N GLU A 65 -19.91 -3.74 0.41
CA GLU A 65 -19.20 -4.83 1.08
C GLU A 65 -17.80 -4.39 1.50
N LYS A 66 -17.49 -4.58 2.78
CA LYS A 66 -16.14 -4.30 3.32
C LYS A 66 -15.21 -5.46 2.98
N LYS A 67 -14.16 -5.14 2.25
CA LYS A 67 -13.14 -6.09 1.80
C LYS A 67 -11.76 -5.61 2.24
N THR A 68 -10.89 -6.53 2.60
CA THR A 68 -9.53 -6.21 3.01
C THR A 68 -8.58 -6.49 1.85
N TYR A 69 -7.81 -5.49 1.44
CA TYR A 69 -6.82 -5.63 0.39
C TYR A 69 -5.41 -5.41 0.93
N GLU A 70 -4.48 -6.19 0.40
CA GLU A 70 -3.05 -5.98 0.58
C GLU A 70 -2.50 -5.30 -0.68
N ALA A 71 -2.02 -4.07 -0.51
CA ALA A 71 -1.33 -3.30 -1.51
C ALA A 71 0.17 -3.33 -1.27
N LYS A 72 0.95 -3.63 -2.31
CA LYS A 72 2.41 -3.59 -2.29
C LYS A 72 2.90 -2.42 -3.13
N VAL A 73 3.45 -1.41 -2.48
CA VAL A 73 3.97 -0.21 -3.13
C VAL A 73 5.48 -0.21 -3.02
N TRP A 74 6.17 -0.17 -4.16
CA TRP A 74 7.62 -0.11 -4.21
C TRP A 74 8.09 1.30 -4.53
N VAL A 75 8.90 1.87 -3.64
CA VAL A 75 9.40 3.24 -3.72
C VAL A 75 10.93 3.22 -3.74
N LYS A 76 11.54 3.95 -4.68
CA LYS A 76 12.99 4.18 -4.75
C LYS A 76 13.25 5.68 -4.76
N PRO A 77 13.56 6.30 -3.61
CA PRO A 77 13.67 7.76 -3.51
C PRO A 77 14.82 8.35 -4.34
N TRP A 78 15.87 7.57 -4.63
CA TRP A 78 16.99 8.02 -5.47
C TRP A 78 16.71 7.97 -6.97
N GLU A 79 15.61 7.33 -7.40
CA GLU A 79 15.18 7.24 -8.80
C GLU A 79 13.86 7.99 -9.05
N ASP A 80 13.29 8.65 -8.04
CA ASP A 80 11.92 9.20 -8.05
C ASP A 80 10.88 8.16 -8.53
N PHE A 81 11.13 6.89 -8.21
CA PHE A 81 10.33 5.77 -8.70
C PHE A 81 9.33 5.35 -7.63
N LYS A 82 8.06 5.24 -8.04
CA LYS A 82 6.97 4.73 -7.21
C LYS A 82 6.05 3.89 -8.09
N GLU A 83 5.86 2.63 -7.73
CA GLU A 83 5.02 1.71 -8.50
C GLU A 83 4.18 0.81 -7.59
N LEU A 84 2.93 0.58 -7.99
CA LEU A 84 2.07 -0.43 -7.38
C LEU A 84 2.44 -1.80 -7.97
N GLN A 85 3.10 -2.63 -7.16
CA GLN A 85 3.54 -3.95 -7.57
C GLN A 85 2.39 -4.97 -7.52
N GLU A 86 1.60 -4.93 -6.46
CA GLU A 86 0.51 -5.88 -6.26
C GLU A 86 -0.64 -5.21 -5.51
N PHE A 87 -1.85 -5.59 -5.87
CA PHE A 87 -3.07 -5.22 -5.15
C PHE A 87 -3.98 -6.43 -5.18
N LYS A 88 -4.13 -7.11 -4.03
CA LYS A 88 -4.90 -8.35 -3.93
C LYS A 88 -5.82 -8.32 -2.73
N LEU A 89 -6.95 -9.01 -2.86
CA LEU A 89 -7.84 -9.29 -1.74
C LEU A 89 -7.17 -10.30 -0.79
N VAL A 90 -7.25 -10.03 0.53
CA VAL A 90 -6.81 -10.92 1.62
C VAL A 90 -7.98 -11.75 2.14
#